data_AF-A0A6G4WQ97-F1
#
_entry.id   AF-A0A6G4WQ97-F1
#
_cell.length_a   1.000
_cell.length_b   1.000
_cell.length_c   1.000
_cell.angle_alpha   90.00
_cell.angle_beta   90.00
_cell.angle_gamma   90.00
#
_symmetry.space_group_name_H-M   'P 1'
#
loop_
_entity.id
_entity.type
_entity.pdbx_description
1 polymer ?
#
loop_
_entity_poly.entity_id
_entity_poly.type
_entity_poly.pdbx_seq_one_letter_code
_entity_poly.pdbx_strand_id
1 'polypeptide(L)'
;MNALPQKLTIGFILARAFTLSAFSLFVDTIRLASDELDHSGRVTADWQVMSSSRNLITSSCGISVAPTSAFVDPSRFQYIVVVGGLLNDD
;
A
#
# COMPACT_ATOMS: atom_id res chain seq x y z
N MET A 1 4.04 -10.84 30.74
CA MET A 1 3.15 -11.15 29.60
C MET A 1 3.82 -10.60 28.35
N ASN A 2 4.32 -11.44 27.45
CA ASN A 2 4.84 -10.93 26.16
C ASN A 2 3.62 -10.45 25.36
N ALA A 3 3.60 -9.17 25.01
CA ALA A 3 2.63 -8.69 24.03
C ALA A 3 2.85 -9.48 22.74
N LEU A 4 1.77 -9.96 22.13
CA LEU A 4 1.87 -10.46 20.76
C LEU A 4 2.47 -9.32 19.93
N PRO A 5 3.48 -9.58 19.08
CA PRO A 5 4.08 -8.53 18.27
C PRO A 5 2.97 -7.84 17.48
N GLN A 6 2.84 -6.52 17.68
CA GLN A 6 1.80 -5.74 17.04
C GLN A 6 2.00 -5.79 15.53
N LYS A 7 1.01 -6.31 14.80
CA LYS A 7 1.03 -6.39 13.34
C LYS A 7 1.26 -4.99 12.77
N LEU A 8 2.23 -4.80 11.88
CA LEU A 8 2.43 -3.55 11.16
C LEU A 8 1.23 -3.29 10.24
N THR A 9 0.62 -2.11 10.30
CA THR A 9 -0.56 -1.76 9.48
C THR A 9 -0.29 -0.50 8.67
N ILE A 10 -0.42 -0.62 7.34
CA ILE A 10 -0.06 0.44 6.39
C ILE A 10 -1.27 0.81 5.52
N GLY A 11 -1.55 2.11 5.40
CA GLY A 11 -2.47 2.64 4.41
C GLY A 11 -1.70 3.22 3.22
N PHE A 12 -1.87 2.68 2.02
CA PHE A 12 -1.30 3.25 0.80
C PHE A 12 -2.30 4.21 0.15
N ILE A 13 -1.81 5.37 -0.27
CA ILE A 13 -2.51 6.31 -1.14
C ILE A 13 -1.67 6.47 -2.40
N LEU A 14 -2.25 6.16 -3.55
CA LEU A 14 -1.56 6.27 -4.84
C LEU A 14 -2.05 7.53 -5.55
N ALA A 15 -1.14 8.44 -5.86
CA ALA A 15 -1.46 9.63 -6.65
C ALA A 15 -1.83 9.26 -8.10
N ARG A 16 -2.39 10.23 -8.83
CA ARG A 16 -2.55 10.09 -10.29
C ARG A 16 -1.17 9.87 -10.92
N ALA A 17 -1.08 8.93 -11.87
CA ALA A 17 0.17 8.59 -12.55
C ALA A 17 1.33 8.29 -11.58
N PHE A 18 1.03 7.58 -10.48
CA PHE A 18 2.01 7.21 -9.47
C PHE A 18 3.18 6.40 -10.05
N THR A 19 4.34 6.47 -9.42
CA THR A 19 5.50 5.65 -9.80
C THR A 19 5.29 4.19 -9.38
N LEU A 20 5.15 3.28 -10.35
CA LEU A 20 4.86 1.86 -10.06
C LEU A 20 5.94 1.21 -9.19
N SER A 21 7.22 1.41 -9.51
CA SER A 21 8.32 0.79 -8.77
C SER A 21 8.38 1.23 -7.32
N ALA A 22 8.08 2.51 -7.04
CA ALA A 22 8.01 3.02 -5.68
C ALA A 22 6.92 2.32 -4.85
N PHE A 23 5.77 2.03 -5.46
CA PHE A 23 4.72 1.25 -4.81
C PHE A 23 5.07 -0.24 -4.72
N SER A 24 5.44 -0.87 -5.84
CA SER A 24 5.59 -2.33 -5.94
C SER A 24 6.75 -2.87 -5.13
N LEU A 25 7.91 -2.20 -5.15
CA LEU A 25 9.08 -2.64 -4.38
C LEU A 25 8.88 -2.44 -2.88
N PHE A 26 8.17 -1.37 -2.48
CA PHE A 26 7.84 -1.14 -1.07
C PHE A 26 6.94 -2.26 -0.54
N VAL A 27 5.79 -2.49 -1.21
CA VAL A 27 4.82 -3.47 -0.75
C VAL A 27 5.39 -4.89 -0.80
N ASP A 28 6.21 -5.21 -1.79
CA ASP A 28 6.84 -6.53 -1.90
C ASP A 28 7.90 -6.76 -0.80
N THR A 29 8.70 -5.74 -0.47
CA THR A 29 9.65 -5.83 0.65
C THR A 29 8.93 -6.10 1.97
N ILE A 30 7.83 -5.38 2.24
CA ILE A 30 7.02 -5.61 3.45
C ILE A 30 6.38 -6.99 3.42
N ARG A 31 5.86 -7.45 2.27
CA ARG A 31 5.31 -8.80 2.11
C ARG A 31 6.36 -9.85 2.46
N LEU A 32 7.56 -9.75 1.89
CA LEU A 32 8.66 -10.69 2.14
C LEU A 32 9.08 -10.69 3.61
N ALA A 33 9.19 -9.52 4.25
CA ALA A 33 9.51 -9.40 5.67
C ALA A 33 8.36 -9.88 6.58
N SER A 34 7.13 -9.84 6.08
CA SER A 34 5.92 -10.25 6.79
C SER A 34 5.59 -11.73 6.63
N ASP A 35 6.22 -12.42 5.70
CA ASP A 35 5.90 -13.81 5.40
C ASP A 35 6.57 -14.75 6.40
N GLU A 36 5.99 -15.93 6.56
CA GLU A 36 6.63 -17.05 7.22
C GLU A 36 6.72 -18.17 6.20
N LEU A 37 7.95 -18.61 5.91
CA LEU A 37 8.24 -19.55 4.82
C LEU A 37 7.90 -18.92 3.45
N ASP A 38 7.36 -19.70 2.52
CA ASP A 38 7.15 -19.31 1.11
C ASP A 38 5.65 -19.29 0.75
N HIS A 39 4.83 -18.67 1.61
CA HIS A 39 3.37 -18.67 1.45
C HIS A 39 2.82 -17.36 0.87
N SER A 40 3.67 -16.37 0.62
CA SER A 40 3.29 -15.01 0.25
C SER A 40 2.27 -14.38 1.21
N GLY A 41 2.39 -14.74 2.50
CA GLY A 41 1.49 -14.35 3.56
C GLY A 41 1.66 -12.92 4.04
N ARG A 42 0.64 -12.43 4.72
CA ARG A 42 0.59 -11.15 5.43
C ARG A 42 0.53 -11.39 6.94
N VAL A 43 1.53 -12.10 7.47
CA VAL A 43 1.52 -12.61 8.86
C VAL A 43 1.74 -11.47 9.85
N THR A 44 2.88 -10.77 9.79
CA THR A 44 3.25 -9.70 10.73
C THR A 44 3.02 -8.28 10.19
N ALA A 45 2.61 -8.13 8.93
CA ALA A 45 2.21 -6.85 8.34
C ALA A 45 0.93 -6.98 7.50
N ASP A 46 0.13 -5.92 7.45
CA ASP A 46 -1.02 -5.80 6.57
C ASP A 46 -1.09 -4.41 5.95
N TRP A 47 -1.81 -4.31 4.84
CA TRP A 47 -1.99 -3.04 4.16
C TRP A 47 -3.26 -2.96 3.33
N GLN A 48 -3.68 -1.73 3.11
CA GLN A 48 -4.79 -1.39 2.21
C GLN A 48 -4.32 -0.36 1.19
N VAL A 49 -4.71 -0.52 -0.07
CA VAL A 49 -4.63 0.55 -1.08
C VAL A 49 -5.95 1.31 -1.04
N MET A 50 -5.92 2.52 -0.48
CA MET A 50 -7.10 3.34 -0.27
C MET A 50 -7.30 4.33 -1.42
N SER A 51 -8.57 4.59 -1.75
CA SER A 51 -8.95 5.57 -2.77
C SER A 51 -10.29 6.21 -2.44
N SER A 52 -10.53 7.43 -2.94
CA SER A 52 -11.85 8.07 -2.89
C SER A 52 -12.85 7.45 -3.89
N SER A 53 -12.39 6.64 -4.83
CA SER A 53 -13.22 5.99 -5.84
C SER A 53 -12.89 4.51 -5.99
N ARG A 54 -13.80 3.73 -6.56
CA ARG A 54 -13.56 2.32 -6.92
C ARG A 54 -12.84 2.15 -8.27
N ASN A 55 -12.51 3.25 -8.94
CA ASN A 55 -11.83 3.21 -10.23
C ASN A 55 -10.39 2.72 -10.05
N LEU A 56 -9.87 2.08 -11.10
CA LEU A 56 -8.47 1.70 -11.14
C LEU A 56 -7.58 2.94 -11.07
N ILE A 57 -6.48 2.84 -10.33
CA ILE A 57 -5.46 3.88 -10.26
C ILE A 57 -4.34 3.48 -11.22
N THR A 58 -4.14 4.26 -12.27
CA THR A 58 -3.14 3.99 -13.29
C THR A 58 -1.81 4.66 -12.93
N SER A 59 -0.74 3.85 -12.93
CA SER A 59 0.64 4.29 -12.73
C SER A 59 1.17 5.08 -13.94
N SER A 60 2.31 5.74 -13.79
CA SER A 60 2.97 6.48 -14.87
C SER A 60 3.35 5.61 -16.09
N CYS A 61 3.51 4.29 -15.89
CA CYS A 61 3.82 3.34 -16.97
C CYS A 61 2.60 2.59 -17.52
N GLY A 62 1.37 3.00 -17.15
CA GLY A 62 0.13 2.44 -17.71
C GLY A 62 -0.41 1.19 -17.01
N ILE A 63 0.33 0.60 -16.07
CA ILE A 63 -0.21 -0.50 -15.23
C ILE A 63 -1.19 0.06 -14.22
N SER A 64 -2.33 -0.62 -14.08
CA SER A 64 -3.44 -0.17 -13.24
C SER A 64 -3.58 -1.05 -12.00
N VAL A 65 -3.81 -0.41 -10.84
CA VAL A 65 -4.01 -1.06 -9.55
C VAL A 65 -5.44 -0.82 -9.07
N ALA A 66 -6.11 -1.88 -8.65
CA ALA A 66 -7.42 -1.77 -8.03
C ALA A 66 -7.28 -1.33 -6.56
N PRO A 67 -8.04 -0.33 -6.08
CA PRO A 67 -8.08 -0.01 -4.67
C PRO A 67 -8.71 -1.17 -3.89
N THR A 68 -8.16 -1.47 -2.72
CA THR A 68 -8.68 -2.54 -1.84
C THR A 68 -9.72 -2.00 -0.86
N SER A 69 -9.76 -0.69 -0.63
CA SER A 69 -10.75 -0.05 0.23
C SER A 69 -11.00 1.41 -0.15
N ALA A 70 -12.13 1.95 0.31
CA ALA A 70 -12.33 3.40 0.35
C ALA A 70 -11.43 4.04 1.44
N PHE A 71 -11.32 5.36 1.47
CA PHE A 71 -10.72 6.02 2.64
C PHE A 71 -11.49 5.67 3.93
N VAL A 72 -10.73 5.29 4.95
CA VAL A 72 -11.22 4.96 6.30
C VAL A 72 -10.47 5.80 7.33
N ASP A 73 -10.87 5.71 8.59
CA ASP A 73 -10.19 6.39 9.70
C ASP A 73 -8.66 6.09 9.68
N PRO A 74 -7.80 7.12 9.56
CA PRO A 74 -6.35 6.93 9.49
C PRO A 74 -5.76 6.31 10.74
N SER A 75 -6.42 6.42 11.91
CA SER A 75 -5.96 5.82 13.18
C SER A 75 -5.91 4.28 13.14
N ARG A 76 -6.54 3.66 12.14
CA ARG A 76 -6.47 2.21 11.89
C ARG A 76 -5.10 1.76 11.36
N PHE A 77 -4.28 2.68 10.88
CA PHE A 77 -2.96 2.41 10.33
C PHE A 77 -1.88 3.03 11.21
N GLN A 78 -0.78 2.32 11.38
CA GLN A 78 0.41 2.88 12.03
C GLN A 78 1.15 3.84 11.10
N TYR A 79 1.11 3.56 9.79
CA TYR A 79 1.74 4.38 8.76
C TYR A 79 0.78 4.62 7.60
N ILE A 80 0.88 5.80 7.02
CA ILE A 80 0.28 6.12 5.73
C ILE A 80 1.42 6.40 4.76
N VAL A 81 1.45 5.66 3.66
CA VAL A 81 2.42 5.82 2.57
C VAL A 81 1.71 6.48 1.40
N VAL A 82 2.16 7.68 1.04
CA VAL A 82 1.68 8.39 -0.15
C VAL A 82 2.69 8.19 -1.27
N VAL A 83 2.29 7.51 -2.34
CA VAL A 83 3.13 7.29 -3.50
C VAL A 83 2.83 8.39 -4.51
N GLY A 84 3.82 9.28 -4.69
CA GLY A 84 3.77 10.36 -5.65
C GLY A 84 3.71 9.87 -7.10
N GLY A 85 3.29 10.77 -7.99
CA GLY A 85 3.23 10.54 -9.41
C GLY A 85 3.85 11.69 -10.19
N LEU A 86 3.69 11.65 -11.51
CA LEU A 86 4.12 12.75 -12.37
C LEU A 86 3.44 14.05 -11.92
N LEU A 87 4.25 15.08 -11.70
CA LEU A 87 3.76 16.44 -11.58
C LEU A 87 3.51 16.93 -13.00
N ASN A 88 2.27 17.33 -13.27
CA ASN A 88 2.00 18.06 -14.50
C ASN A 88 2.33 19.53 -14.21
N ASP A 89 3.27 20.07 -14.97
CA ASP A 89 3.54 21.51 -15.01
C ASP A 89 2.44 22.18 -15.86
N ASP A 90 1.24 22.36 -15.29
CA ASP A 90 0.31 23.38 -15.78
C ASP A 90 0.64 24.73 -15.12
#